data_AF-A0A090K5X8-F1
#
_entry.id   AF-A0A090K5X8-F1
#
_cell.length_a   1.000
_cell.length_b   1.000
_cell.length_c   1.000
_cell.angle_alpha   90.00
_cell.angle_beta   90.00
_cell.angle_gamma   90.00
#
_symmetry.space_group_name_H-M   'P 1'
#
loop_
_entity.id
_entity.type
_entity.pdbx_description
1 polymer ?
#
loop_
_entity_poly.entity_id
_entity_poly.type
_entity_poly.pdbx_seq_one_letter_code
_entity_poly.pdbx_strand_id
1 'polypeptide(L)'
;MRTIFTLLISALSFNSFALDSTYLQCYGVKDSFASRSDLIKKSWAVNPNNQYLKLDGYWKDNGYNADTENYFIVKAIDSVPVTSEQVHSVLANMCSNTLVNKYSDEFISNITYFASNNSYGYEYPVMTEADALAINNTELPVAYNNILRYAFASSYVYSTEQGATPFSFTDNATFKQLMVDANSVELNIIATYAGDSGVRGVAIKVPAVPSKNLEEEIIISFKGTSSGGDVMQDVELMLANISETDEDWQAEAYEFIQQILAQYPANTASLTRGYKASSATKTYNVVLTGHSLGAYTAIDAGVRTGVLTRVFSSPATRIIEKYIHAFANKMRYNNVINMVREKDPVATMSGRHNENMIYFPKAAGLNPADSHYLTPFINDILMPLANGQATTNKASHVYITPDATVGAGLTELVNIWDHIN
;
A
#
# COMPACT_ATOMS: atom_id res chain seq x y z
N MET A 1 -48.80 4.33 38.88
CA MET A 1 -47.77 3.28 39.04
C MET A 1 -47.45 2.53 37.74
N ARG A 2 -48.40 1.91 37.02
CA ARG A 2 -48.06 1.16 35.77
C ARG A 2 -47.31 1.97 34.70
N THR A 3 -47.66 3.24 34.47
CA THR A 3 -47.03 4.09 33.45
C THR A 3 -45.57 4.48 33.72
N ILE A 4 -45.12 4.43 34.98
CA ILE A 4 -43.74 4.78 35.36
C ILE A 4 -42.81 3.57 35.14
N PHE A 5 -43.32 2.36 35.32
CA PHE A 5 -42.56 1.13 35.05
C PHE A 5 -42.26 0.92 33.56
N THR A 6 -43.16 1.33 32.66
CA THR A 6 -42.91 1.24 31.21
C THR A 6 -41.77 2.15 30.76
N LEU A 7 -41.66 3.34 31.36
CA LEU A 7 -40.59 4.32 31.08
C LEU A 7 -39.21 3.93 31.65
N LEU A 8 -39.16 3.18 32.76
CA LEU A 8 -37.89 2.65 33.27
C LEU A 8 -37.34 1.49 32.43
N ILE A 9 -38.20 0.66 31.84
CA ILE A 9 -37.76 -0.48 31.01
C ILE A 9 -37.22 0.00 29.66
N SER A 10 -37.80 1.05 29.08
CA SER A 10 -37.29 1.68 27.83
C SER A 10 -35.97 2.45 27.99
N ALA A 11 -35.49 2.68 29.21
CA ALA A 11 -34.23 3.36 29.50
C ALA A 11 -33.09 2.41 29.94
N LEU A 12 -33.37 1.11 30.08
CA LEU A 12 -32.41 0.10 30.52
C LEU A 12 -32.12 -0.98 29.46
N SER A 13 -32.76 -0.93 28.29
CA SER A 13 -32.28 -1.61 27.09
C SER A 13 -31.10 -0.85 26.48
N PHE A 14 -30.00 -0.75 27.21
CA PHE A 14 -28.70 -0.62 26.54
C PHE A 14 -28.55 -1.85 25.65
N ASN A 15 -28.32 -1.63 24.36
CA ASN A 15 -28.08 -2.71 23.42
C ASN A 15 -26.82 -3.47 23.86
N SER A 16 -27.00 -4.58 24.56
CA SER A 16 -26.00 -5.64 24.59
C SER A 16 -25.96 -6.22 23.19
N PHE A 17 -25.20 -5.58 22.30
CA PHE A 17 -24.75 -6.24 21.08
C PHE A 17 -24.08 -7.54 21.54
N ALA A 18 -24.67 -8.67 21.18
CA ALA A 18 -24.02 -9.95 21.37
C ALA A 18 -22.71 -9.88 20.59
N LEU A 19 -21.59 -10.11 21.26
CA LEU A 19 -20.29 -10.10 20.60
C LEU A 19 -20.25 -11.28 19.63
N ASP A 20 -19.91 -10.99 18.37
CA ASP A 20 -19.52 -12.01 17.41
C ASP A 20 -18.17 -12.59 17.81
N SER A 21 -17.93 -13.83 17.41
CA SER A 21 -16.64 -14.51 17.59
C SER A 21 -16.04 -14.89 16.25
N THR A 22 -14.73 -14.71 16.12
CA THR A 22 -13.93 -15.16 14.98
C THR A 22 -12.51 -15.55 15.41
N TYR A 23 -11.61 -15.82 14.48
CA TYR A 23 -10.23 -16.27 14.76
C TYR A 23 -9.20 -15.41 14.03
N LEU A 24 -7.96 -15.39 14.55
CA LEU A 24 -6.87 -14.64 13.96
C LEU A 24 -6.06 -15.48 12.96
N GLN A 25 -5.92 -15.00 11.72
CA GLN A 25 -4.93 -15.44 10.75
C GLN A 25 -3.69 -14.56 10.85
N CYS A 26 -2.50 -15.15 10.91
CA CYS A 26 -1.21 -14.48 10.93
C CYS A 26 -0.43 -14.76 9.65
N TYR A 27 0.20 -13.72 9.13
CA TYR A 27 1.15 -13.76 8.02
C TYR A 27 2.47 -13.15 8.47
N GLY A 28 3.56 -13.93 8.39
CA GLY A 28 4.92 -13.43 8.55
C GLY A 28 5.60 -13.28 7.21
N VAL A 29 6.28 -12.17 6.98
CA VAL A 29 7.11 -11.92 5.80
C VAL A 29 8.59 -12.01 6.20
N LYS A 30 9.41 -12.68 5.39
CA LYS A 30 10.84 -12.85 5.64
C LYS A 30 11.58 -11.50 5.56
N ASP A 31 12.55 -11.28 6.44
CA ASP A 31 13.42 -10.09 6.44
C ASP A 31 14.68 -10.22 5.56
N SER A 32 14.98 -11.42 5.08
CA SER A 32 15.99 -11.69 4.07
C SER A 32 15.34 -11.90 2.70
N PHE A 33 16.12 -11.73 1.62
CA PHE A 33 15.63 -12.10 0.30
C PHE A 33 15.25 -13.59 0.26
N ALA A 34 14.10 -13.86 -0.33
CA ALA A 34 13.58 -15.18 -0.61
C ALA A 34 12.70 -15.07 -1.87
N SER A 35 12.67 -16.13 -2.67
CA SER A 35 11.69 -16.27 -3.74
C SER A 35 10.26 -16.14 -3.17
N ARG A 36 9.29 -15.71 -4.00
CA ARG A 36 7.90 -15.44 -3.57
C ARG A 36 7.25 -16.62 -2.84
N SER A 37 7.65 -17.86 -3.20
CA SER A 37 7.22 -19.10 -2.56
C SER A 37 7.52 -19.21 -1.08
N ASP A 38 8.61 -18.60 -0.64
CA ASP A 38 9.14 -18.73 0.70
C ASP A 38 9.19 -17.40 1.46
N LEU A 39 8.96 -16.29 0.76
CA LEU A 39 8.86 -14.94 1.32
C LEU A 39 7.81 -14.81 2.43
N ILE A 40 6.63 -15.43 2.28
CA ILE A 40 5.50 -15.27 3.21
C ILE A 40 5.14 -16.62 3.81
N LYS A 41 4.89 -16.70 5.12
CA LYS A 41 4.32 -17.89 5.78
C LYS A 41 3.03 -17.53 6.52
N LYS A 42 2.00 -18.36 6.33
CA LYS A 42 0.65 -18.19 6.92
C LYS A 42 0.35 -19.23 8.00
N SER A 43 -0.20 -18.80 9.12
CA SER A 43 -0.82 -19.71 10.10
C SER A 43 -2.02 -19.09 10.80
N TRP A 44 -2.99 -19.91 11.18
CA TRP A 44 -3.86 -19.58 12.31
C TRP A 44 -3.02 -19.28 13.54
N ALA A 45 -3.36 -18.20 14.25
CA ALA A 45 -2.75 -17.86 15.52
C ALA A 45 -3.20 -18.85 16.60
N VAL A 46 -2.31 -19.18 17.53
CA VAL A 46 -2.64 -19.99 18.70
C VAL A 46 -2.31 -19.26 19.99
N ASN A 47 -3.13 -19.51 21.02
CA ASN A 47 -2.92 -19.02 22.36
C ASN A 47 -1.91 -19.89 23.14
N PRO A 48 -1.53 -19.52 24.39
CA PRO A 48 -0.57 -20.31 25.18
C PRO A 48 -0.99 -21.76 25.48
N ASN A 49 -2.28 -22.09 25.33
CA ASN A 49 -2.81 -23.46 25.48
C ASN A 49 -2.84 -24.23 24.14
N ASN A 50 -2.24 -23.70 23.08
CA ASN A 50 -2.24 -24.23 21.71
C ASN A 50 -3.67 -24.39 21.11
N GLN A 51 -4.60 -23.55 21.54
CA GLN A 51 -5.94 -23.42 20.94
C GLN A 51 -5.94 -22.25 19.95
N TYR A 52 -6.81 -22.26 18.93
CA TYR A 52 -6.92 -21.13 18.01
C TYR A 52 -7.32 -19.85 18.77
N LEU A 53 -6.55 -18.78 18.54
CA LEU A 53 -6.78 -17.49 19.20
C LEU A 53 -8.13 -16.92 18.76
N LYS A 54 -9.04 -16.74 19.72
CA LYS A 54 -10.39 -16.25 19.51
C LYS A 54 -10.42 -14.73 19.60
N LEU A 55 -11.06 -14.09 18.63
CA LEU A 55 -11.37 -12.67 18.64
C LEU A 55 -12.85 -12.51 18.94
N ASP A 56 -13.18 -11.71 19.95
CA ASP A 56 -14.54 -11.38 20.36
C ASP A 56 -14.78 -9.89 20.10
N GLY A 57 -15.88 -9.56 19.44
CA GLY A 57 -16.03 -8.25 18.81
C GLY A 57 -17.34 -8.11 18.05
N TYR A 58 -17.31 -7.41 16.93
CA TYR A 58 -18.42 -7.34 15.98
C TYR A 58 -17.91 -7.02 14.58
N TRP A 59 -18.61 -7.54 13.59
CA TRP A 59 -18.39 -7.18 12.19
C TRP A 59 -18.98 -5.80 11.90
N LYS A 60 -18.25 -4.98 11.14
CA LYS A 60 -18.76 -3.69 10.64
C LYS A 60 -18.75 -3.68 9.13
N ASP A 61 -19.95 -3.56 8.57
CA ASP A 61 -20.15 -3.34 7.15
C ASP A 61 -20.20 -1.83 6.83
N ASN A 62 -19.80 -1.49 5.62
CA ASN A 62 -19.78 -0.14 5.05
C ASN A 62 -20.19 -0.28 3.58
N GLY A 63 -21.49 -0.21 3.29
CA GLY A 63 -21.99 -0.28 1.91
C GLY A 63 -21.43 0.87 1.05
N TYR A 64 -21.27 0.75 -0.27
CA TYR A 64 -21.73 -0.31 -1.19
C TYR A 64 -20.63 -0.56 -2.25
N ASN A 65 -20.23 -1.78 -2.63
CA ASN A 65 -20.53 -3.10 -2.06
C ASN A 65 -19.27 -3.98 -2.07
N ALA A 66 -18.94 -4.59 -0.93
CA ALA A 66 -18.05 -5.74 -0.83
C ALA A 66 -18.82 -6.80 -0.04
N ASP A 67 -19.30 -7.86 -0.72
CA ASP A 67 -20.51 -8.61 -0.32
C ASP A 67 -20.42 -9.47 0.96
N THR A 68 -19.44 -9.26 1.85
CA THR A 68 -19.36 -9.82 3.21
C THR A 68 -18.51 -8.95 4.14
N GLU A 69 -19.04 -8.65 5.34
CA GLU A 69 -18.37 -8.24 6.60
C GLU A 69 -17.02 -7.50 6.48
N ASN A 70 -17.04 -6.25 5.99
CA ASN A 70 -15.86 -5.47 5.58
C ASN A 70 -14.64 -5.42 6.54
N TYR A 71 -14.84 -5.33 7.86
CA TYR A 71 -13.76 -5.45 8.86
C TYR A 71 -14.29 -5.89 10.23
N PHE A 72 -13.39 -6.42 11.08
CA PHE A 72 -13.72 -6.87 12.43
C PHE A 72 -13.18 -5.89 13.48
N ILE A 73 -14.06 -5.42 14.37
CA ILE A 73 -13.67 -4.58 15.51
C ILE A 73 -13.51 -5.46 16.74
N VAL A 74 -12.28 -5.54 17.27
CA VAL A 74 -11.97 -6.36 18.45
C VAL A 74 -12.34 -5.65 19.74
N LYS A 75 -13.00 -6.38 20.64
CA LYS A 75 -13.33 -5.95 22.02
C LYS A 75 -12.69 -6.84 23.09
N ALA A 76 -12.46 -8.11 22.77
CA ALA A 76 -11.79 -9.07 23.63
C ALA A 76 -10.97 -10.09 22.80
N ILE A 77 -9.94 -10.65 23.41
CA ILE A 77 -9.09 -11.70 22.84
C ILE A 77 -9.13 -12.87 23.81
N ASP A 78 -9.45 -14.08 23.34
CA ASP A 78 -9.79 -15.25 24.17
C ASP A 78 -10.81 -14.91 25.28
N SER A 79 -11.82 -14.10 24.92
CA SER A 79 -12.84 -13.56 25.84
C SER A 79 -12.30 -12.73 27.03
N VAL A 80 -11.03 -12.31 27.00
CA VAL A 80 -10.45 -11.30 27.89
C VAL A 80 -10.56 -9.91 27.25
N PRO A 81 -11.23 -8.93 27.87
CA PRO A 81 -11.35 -7.57 27.34
C PRO A 81 -9.99 -6.90 27.08
N VAL A 82 -9.89 -6.16 25.97
CA VAL A 82 -8.70 -5.39 25.58
C VAL A 82 -9.06 -3.95 25.25
N THR A 83 -8.17 -3.00 25.53
CA THR A 83 -8.34 -1.60 25.10
C THR A 83 -7.83 -1.40 23.67
N SER A 84 -8.28 -0.35 22.98
CA SER A 84 -7.85 -0.02 21.62
C SER A 84 -6.32 0.06 21.48
N GLU A 85 -5.65 0.64 22.48
CA GLU A 85 -4.19 0.79 22.53
C GLU A 85 -3.46 -0.56 22.66
N GLN A 86 -4.14 -1.60 23.15
CA GLN A 86 -3.59 -2.94 23.35
C GLN A 86 -3.83 -3.87 22.17
N VAL A 87 -4.95 -3.73 21.44
CA VAL A 87 -5.36 -4.68 20.37
C VAL A 87 -4.19 -5.04 19.45
N HIS A 88 -3.58 -4.05 18.78
CA HIS A 88 -2.57 -4.33 17.75
C HIS A 88 -1.26 -4.89 18.31
N SER A 89 -0.86 -4.51 19.53
CA SER A 89 0.37 -5.00 20.16
C SER A 89 0.19 -6.42 20.69
N VAL A 90 -0.98 -6.76 21.25
CA VAL A 90 -1.31 -8.13 21.67
C VAL A 90 -1.40 -9.07 20.47
N LEU A 91 -2.10 -8.67 19.39
CA LEU A 91 -2.24 -9.50 18.19
C LEU A 91 -0.90 -9.74 17.49
N ALA A 92 -0.06 -8.70 17.35
CA ALA A 92 1.29 -8.85 16.80
C ALA A 92 2.15 -9.81 17.63
N ASN A 93 2.09 -9.76 18.97
CA ASN A 93 2.81 -10.68 19.84
C ASN A 93 2.30 -12.13 19.72
N MET A 94 0.98 -12.36 19.64
CA MET A 94 0.42 -13.70 19.43
C MET A 94 0.81 -14.27 18.06
N CYS A 95 0.84 -13.43 17.02
CA CYS A 95 1.35 -13.82 15.71
C CYS A 95 2.84 -14.14 15.73
N SER A 96 3.69 -13.31 16.35
CA SER A 96 5.12 -13.59 16.52
C SER A 96 5.34 -14.97 17.14
N ASN A 97 4.71 -15.23 18.29
CA ASN A 97 4.84 -16.50 19.01
C ASN A 97 4.38 -17.70 18.15
N THR A 98 3.27 -17.56 17.43
CA THR A 98 2.75 -18.58 16.51
C THR A 98 3.75 -18.87 15.39
N LEU A 99 4.31 -17.83 14.77
CA LEU A 99 5.20 -17.93 13.61
C LEU A 99 6.56 -18.52 14.00
N VAL A 100 7.16 -18.11 15.13
CA VAL A 100 8.40 -18.72 15.66
C VAL A 100 8.20 -20.20 15.93
N ASN A 101 7.14 -20.58 16.66
CA ASN A 101 6.90 -21.96 17.09
C ASN A 101 6.64 -22.92 15.91
N LYS A 102 6.21 -22.40 14.75
CA LYS A 102 5.80 -23.19 13.59
C LYS A 102 6.78 -23.14 12.42
N TYR A 103 7.54 -22.05 12.28
CA TYR A 103 8.45 -21.79 11.17
C TYR A 103 9.85 -21.43 11.67
N SER A 104 10.09 -20.14 11.94
CA SER A 104 11.34 -19.58 12.46
C SER A 104 11.11 -18.13 12.91
N ASP A 105 12.12 -17.54 13.56
CA ASP A 105 12.17 -16.12 13.90
C ASP A 105 12.40 -15.19 12.69
N GLU A 106 12.89 -15.70 11.56
CA GLU A 106 13.02 -14.96 10.29
C GLU A 106 11.68 -14.36 9.78
N PHE A 107 10.54 -14.86 10.28
CA PHE A 107 9.19 -14.43 9.87
C PHE A 107 8.50 -13.46 10.86
N ILE A 108 9.20 -12.96 11.89
CA ILE A 108 8.61 -12.04 12.90
C ILE A 108 9.07 -10.59 12.77
N SER A 109 9.87 -10.27 11.76
CA SER A 109 10.27 -8.89 11.47
C SER A 109 9.16 -8.07 10.83
N ASN A 110 8.30 -8.74 10.06
CA ASN A 110 7.24 -8.15 9.27
C ASN A 110 5.98 -9.01 9.44
N ILE A 111 4.97 -8.52 10.16
CA ILE A 111 3.76 -9.29 10.48
C ILE A 111 2.51 -8.52 10.06
N THR A 112 1.62 -9.19 9.33
CA THR A 112 0.23 -8.75 9.13
C THR A 112 -0.75 -9.83 9.57
N TYR A 113 -1.98 -9.44 9.89
CA TYR A 113 -2.98 -10.35 10.45
C TYR A 113 -4.41 -9.91 10.15
N PHE A 114 -5.31 -10.90 10.10
CA PHE A 114 -6.69 -10.73 9.64
C PHE A 114 -7.65 -11.53 10.51
N ALA A 115 -8.86 -11.02 10.70
CA ALA A 115 -9.97 -11.79 11.25
C ALA A 115 -10.50 -12.75 10.19
N SER A 116 -10.76 -14.01 10.56
CA SER A 116 -11.39 -14.97 9.66
C SER A 116 -12.07 -16.13 10.38
N ASN A 117 -13.24 -16.52 9.87
CA ASN A 117 -13.92 -17.77 10.21
C ASN A 117 -13.52 -18.93 9.29
N ASN A 118 -12.69 -18.70 8.27
CA ASN A 118 -12.40 -19.66 7.22
C ASN A 118 -10.89 -19.86 7.02
N SER A 119 -10.47 -21.09 6.70
CA SER A 119 -9.08 -21.34 6.30
C SER A 119 -8.75 -20.73 4.92
N TYR A 120 -9.78 -20.43 4.13
CA TYR A 120 -9.71 -19.80 2.82
C TYR A 120 -10.77 -18.71 2.64
N GLY A 121 -10.35 -17.59 2.05
CA GLY A 121 -11.18 -16.78 1.16
C GLY A 121 -11.87 -15.55 1.72
N TYR A 122 -11.99 -15.48 3.04
CA TYR A 122 -12.67 -14.40 3.74
C TYR A 122 -11.79 -13.95 4.92
N GLU A 123 -10.81 -13.10 4.62
CA GLU A 123 -9.90 -12.50 5.59
C GLU A 123 -10.08 -11.00 5.61
N TYR A 124 -10.31 -10.46 6.80
CA TYR A 124 -10.73 -9.08 6.97
C TYR A 124 -9.77 -8.31 7.86
N PRO A 125 -9.56 -7.01 7.58
CA PRO A 125 -8.82 -6.12 8.48
C PRO A 125 -9.32 -6.24 9.91
N VAL A 126 -8.38 -6.37 10.85
CA VAL A 126 -8.66 -6.24 12.27
C VAL A 126 -8.48 -4.77 12.65
N MET A 127 -9.51 -4.15 13.21
CA MET A 127 -9.51 -2.75 13.60
C MET A 127 -9.73 -2.59 15.11
N THR A 128 -9.20 -1.51 15.68
CA THR A 128 -9.62 -1.04 17.01
C THR A 128 -10.94 -0.26 16.91
N GLU A 129 -11.62 -0.02 18.03
CA GLU A 129 -12.76 0.90 18.05
C GLU A 129 -12.33 2.35 17.76
N ALA A 130 -11.13 2.76 18.19
CA ALA A 130 -10.61 4.10 17.91
C ALA A 130 -10.33 4.28 16.40
N ASP A 131 -9.69 3.30 15.77
CA ASP A 131 -9.48 3.26 14.32
C ASP A 131 -10.83 3.34 13.60
N ALA A 132 -11.80 2.50 13.99
CA ALA A 132 -13.11 2.41 13.34
C ALA A 132 -14.01 3.65 13.51
N LEU A 133 -13.70 4.52 14.47
CA LEU A 133 -14.31 5.84 14.65
C LEU A 133 -13.56 6.94 13.88
N ALA A 134 -12.28 6.74 13.56
CA ALA A 134 -11.44 7.67 12.82
C ALA A 134 -11.49 7.49 11.29
N ILE A 135 -12.18 6.44 10.78
CA ILE A 135 -12.36 6.23 9.34
C ILE A 135 -13.19 7.35 8.71
N ASN A 136 -12.59 8.07 7.78
CA ASN A 136 -13.27 8.97 6.86
C ASN A 136 -13.94 8.17 5.74
N ASN A 137 -15.23 8.47 5.50
CA ASN A 137 -16.06 7.81 4.48
C ASN A 137 -16.71 8.84 3.52
N THR A 138 -16.23 10.10 3.51
CA THR A 138 -16.89 11.21 2.79
C THR A 138 -16.07 11.75 1.63
N GLU A 139 -14.77 11.96 1.80
CA GLU A 139 -13.88 12.45 0.74
C GLU A 139 -12.57 11.67 0.76
N LEU A 140 -11.93 11.51 -0.40
CA LEU A 140 -10.61 10.88 -0.52
C LEU A 140 -9.52 11.80 0.08
N PRO A 141 -8.91 11.47 1.23
CA PRO A 141 -8.01 12.34 1.96
C PRO A 141 -6.58 12.15 1.45
N VAL A 142 -6.33 12.65 0.23
CA VAL A 142 -5.04 12.52 -0.47
C VAL A 142 -4.37 13.87 -0.68
N ALA A 143 -3.16 14.02 -0.14
CA ALA A 143 -2.29 15.15 -0.35
C ALA A 143 -1.59 15.06 -1.72
N TYR A 144 -2.22 15.62 -2.76
CA TYR A 144 -1.71 15.56 -4.14
C TYR A 144 -0.29 16.12 -4.34
N ASN A 145 0.22 16.99 -3.46
CA ASN A 145 1.62 17.44 -3.53
C ASN A 145 2.60 16.28 -3.31
N ASN A 146 2.32 15.36 -2.37
CA ASN A 146 3.12 14.14 -2.16
C ASN A 146 3.07 13.25 -3.40
N ILE A 147 1.86 12.97 -3.88
CA ILE A 147 1.64 12.10 -5.04
C ILE A 147 2.36 12.63 -6.28
N LEU A 148 2.33 13.95 -6.49
CA LEU A 148 3.02 14.58 -7.61
C LEU A 148 4.56 14.46 -7.50
N ARG A 149 5.15 14.44 -6.29
CA ARG A 149 6.58 14.12 -6.13
C ARG A 149 6.91 12.72 -6.62
N TYR A 150 6.08 11.75 -6.24
CA TYR A 150 6.27 10.34 -6.59
C TYR A 150 6.13 10.14 -8.11
N ALA A 151 5.17 10.83 -8.73
CA ALA A 151 5.00 10.86 -10.18
C ALA A 151 6.21 11.53 -10.89
N PHE A 152 6.72 12.66 -10.36
CA PHE A 152 7.93 13.27 -10.93
C PHE A 152 9.15 12.37 -10.83
N ALA A 153 9.36 11.67 -9.70
CA ALA A 153 10.45 10.69 -9.56
C ALA A 153 10.28 9.50 -10.55
N SER A 154 9.06 8.97 -10.66
CA SER A 154 8.68 7.91 -11.60
C SER A 154 8.80 8.33 -13.06
N SER A 155 8.71 9.62 -13.38
CA SER A 155 8.99 10.16 -14.71
C SER A 155 10.48 10.46 -14.91
N TYR A 156 11.20 10.86 -13.86
CA TYR A 156 12.62 11.22 -13.93
C TYR A 156 13.52 10.02 -14.22
N VAL A 157 13.23 8.86 -13.61
CA VAL A 157 14.02 7.62 -13.79
C VAL A 157 14.09 7.13 -15.25
N TYR A 158 13.16 7.57 -16.12
CA TYR A 158 13.22 7.30 -17.56
C TYR A 158 14.31 8.07 -18.30
N SER A 159 14.79 9.19 -17.73
CA SER A 159 15.76 10.10 -18.35
C SER A 159 17.22 9.84 -17.93
N THR A 160 17.46 8.90 -17.01
CA THR A 160 18.79 8.65 -16.42
C THR A 160 19.71 7.79 -17.31
N GLU A 161 19.22 7.28 -18.43
CA GLU A 161 19.99 6.46 -19.36
C GLU A 161 20.67 7.29 -20.46
N GLN A 162 21.81 6.77 -20.94
CA GLN A 162 22.47 7.30 -22.11
C GLN A 162 21.58 7.17 -23.36
N GLY A 163 21.23 8.31 -23.97
CA GLY A 163 20.39 8.36 -25.16
C GLY A 163 18.89 8.37 -24.89
N ALA A 164 18.46 8.39 -23.62
CA ALA A 164 17.05 8.60 -23.28
C ALA A 164 16.55 10.00 -23.65
N THR A 165 15.22 10.14 -23.76
CA THR A 165 14.57 11.45 -23.90
C THR A 165 14.83 12.30 -22.65
N PRO A 166 15.21 13.58 -22.79
CA PRO A 166 15.39 14.48 -21.66
C PRO A 166 14.13 14.59 -20.79
N PHE A 167 14.31 14.81 -19.48
CA PHE A 167 13.21 14.91 -18.54
C PHE A 167 12.29 16.11 -18.83
N SER A 168 11.05 15.81 -19.21
CA SER A 168 10.04 16.78 -19.68
C SER A 168 9.69 17.90 -18.70
N PHE A 169 9.95 17.72 -17.40
CA PHE A 169 9.55 18.68 -16.36
C PHE A 169 10.71 19.50 -15.79
N THR A 170 11.92 19.42 -16.39
CA THR A 170 13.12 20.11 -15.90
C THR A 170 12.89 21.60 -15.63
N ASP A 171 12.14 22.30 -16.49
CA ASP A 171 11.80 23.72 -16.34
C ASP A 171 10.42 24.02 -15.73
N ASN A 172 9.68 22.99 -15.31
CA ASN A 172 8.37 23.17 -14.70
C ASN A 172 8.50 23.79 -13.29
N ALA A 173 7.78 24.89 -13.04
CA ALA A 173 7.85 25.61 -11.77
C ALA A 173 7.36 24.80 -10.56
N THR A 174 6.33 23.96 -10.75
CA THR A 174 5.84 23.04 -9.70
C THR A 174 6.88 21.94 -9.42
N PHE A 175 7.52 21.36 -10.45
CA PHE A 175 8.63 20.42 -10.26
C PHE A 175 9.78 21.05 -9.46
N LYS A 176 10.26 22.23 -9.86
CA LYS A 176 11.33 22.95 -9.15
C LYS A 176 10.94 23.25 -7.69
N GLN A 177 9.70 23.70 -7.44
CA GLN A 177 9.21 23.94 -6.07
C GLN A 177 9.13 22.67 -5.21
N LEU A 178 8.72 21.53 -5.78
CA LEU A 178 8.43 20.32 -5.00
C LEU A 178 9.63 19.39 -4.82
N MET A 179 10.57 19.36 -5.78
CA MET A 179 11.61 18.34 -5.88
C MET A 179 13.04 18.87 -5.71
N VAL A 180 13.29 20.15 -5.97
CA VAL A 180 14.65 20.74 -6.00
C VAL A 180 14.88 21.59 -4.74
N ASP A 181 16.02 21.39 -4.07
CA ASP A 181 16.45 22.23 -2.96
C ASP A 181 16.53 23.71 -3.38
N ALA A 182 16.05 24.64 -2.56
CA ALA A 182 16.01 26.07 -2.90
C ALA A 182 17.39 26.72 -3.14
N ASN A 183 18.47 26.03 -2.76
CA ASN A 183 19.86 26.42 -2.98
C ASN A 183 20.56 25.60 -4.09
N SER A 184 19.81 24.79 -4.84
CA SER A 184 20.28 23.93 -5.93
C SER A 184 19.62 24.32 -7.26
N VAL A 185 20.25 23.92 -8.36
CA VAL A 185 19.67 23.94 -9.72
C VAL A 185 19.30 22.54 -10.22
N GLU A 186 19.73 21.49 -9.51
CA GLU A 186 19.59 20.07 -9.87
C GLU A 186 18.97 19.25 -8.72
N LEU A 187 18.41 18.09 -9.06
CA LEU A 187 17.91 17.13 -8.09
C LEU A 187 19.04 16.55 -7.23
N ASN A 188 18.77 16.35 -5.95
CA ASN A 188 19.69 15.67 -5.05
C ASN A 188 19.57 14.14 -5.22
N ILE A 189 20.28 13.60 -6.21
CA ILE A 189 20.33 12.16 -6.49
C ILE A 189 21.29 11.49 -5.50
N ILE A 190 20.74 10.60 -4.67
CA ILE A 190 21.49 9.80 -3.68
C ILE A 190 22.25 8.68 -4.40
N ALA A 191 21.56 7.98 -5.30
CA ALA A 191 22.11 6.86 -6.07
C ALA A 191 21.27 6.59 -7.32
N THR A 192 21.90 6.00 -8.33
CA THR A 192 21.27 5.37 -9.49
C THR A 192 21.68 3.91 -9.54
N TYR A 193 20.76 3.05 -9.94
CA TYR A 193 21.00 1.62 -10.11
C TYR A 193 20.63 1.17 -11.52
N ALA A 194 21.45 0.29 -12.09
CA ALA A 194 21.21 -0.42 -13.33
C ALA A 194 21.82 -1.82 -13.17
N GLY A 195 20.96 -2.81 -12.93
CA GLY A 195 21.34 -4.20 -12.74
C GLY A 195 21.37 -4.99 -14.04
N ASP A 196 21.94 -6.19 -13.97
CA ASP A 196 22.13 -7.07 -15.12
C ASP A 196 20.83 -7.77 -15.54
N SER A 197 19.87 -7.93 -14.61
CA SER A 197 18.51 -8.40 -14.94
C SER A 197 17.68 -7.36 -15.73
N GLY A 198 18.13 -6.10 -15.74
CA GLY A 198 17.42 -4.96 -16.34
C GLY A 198 16.74 -4.03 -15.35
N VAL A 199 16.75 -4.33 -14.04
CA VAL A 199 16.25 -3.43 -12.99
C VAL A 199 16.96 -2.08 -13.07
N ARG A 200 16.17 -1.00 -13.10
CA ARG A 200 16.69 0.37 -13.08
C ARG A 200 15.98 1.20 -12.04
N GLY A 201 16.76 1.90 -11.24
CA GLY A 201 16.26 2.66 -10.11
C GLY A 201 17.01 3.96 -9.86
N VAL A 202 16.37 4.88 -9.16
CA VAL A 202 16.98 6.11 -8.66
C VAL A 202 16.46 6.40 -7.26
N ALA A 203 17.36 6.78 -6.36
CA ALA A 203 17.03 7.28 -5.04
C ALA A 203 17.25 8.79 -5.00
N ILE A 204 16.21 9.55 -4.68
CA ILE A 204 16.19 11.01 -4.72
C ILE A 204 15.88 11.52 -3.32
N LYS A 205 16.71 12.44 -2.82
CA LYS A 205 16.39 13.22 -1.63
C LYS A 205 15.61 14.47 -2.05
N VAL A 206 14.42 14.68 -1.48
CA VAL A 206 13.60 15.88 -1.75
C VAL A 206 13.50 16.77 -0.51
N PRO A 207 13.45 18.11 -0.68
CA PRO A 207 13.46 19.07 0.44
C PRO A 207 12.18 19.01 1.28
N ALA A 208 12.18 19.60 2.47
CA ALA A 208 10.93 20.01 3.10
C ALA A 208 10.35 21.25 2.40
N VAL A 209 9.03 21.29 2.18
CA VAL A 209 8.32 22.45 1.61
C VAL A 209 7.10 22.77 2.49
N PRO A 210 7.29 23.54 3.58
CA PRO A 210 6.23 23.80 4.56
C PRO A 210 4.98 24.46 3.98
N SER A 211 5.13 25.34 2.97
CA SER A 211 4.02 26.00 2.27
C SER A 211 3.14 25.04 1.43
N LYS A 212 3.58 23.79 1.27
CA LYS A 212 2.85 22.70 0.60
C LYS A 212 2.54 21.53 1.56
N ASN A 213 2.84 21.70 2.85
CA ASN A 213 2.75 20.71 3.92
C ASN A 213 3.57 19.43 3.63
N LEU A 214 4.79 19.62 3.10
CA LEU A 214 5.70 18.53 2.75
C LEU A 214 6.94 18.52 3.64
N GLU A 215 7.33 17.32 4.07
CA GLU A 215 8.57 17.08 4.82
C GLU A 215 9.75 16.72 3.89
N GLU A 216 10.95 16.63 4.47
CA GLU A 216 12.11 16.01 3.81
C GLU A 216 11.85 14.50 3.66
N GLU A 217 12.16 13.95 2.49
CA GLU A 217 11.77 12.59 2.12
C GLU A 217 12.79 11.96 1.16
N ILE A 218 12.90 10.64 1.20
CA ILE A 218 13.74 9.81 0.34
C ILE A 218 12.82 9.01 -0.58
N ILE A 219 12.80 9.36 -1.86
CA ILE A 219 11.96 8.71 -2.87
C ILE A 219 12.83 7.73 -3.64
N ILE A 220 12.52 6.43 -3.54
CA ILE A 220 13.16 5.38 -4.33
C ILE A 220 12.21 5.03 -5.48
N SER A 221 12.62 5.35 -6.71
CA SER A 221 11.81 5.18 -7.90
C SER A 221 12.40 4.16 -8.86
N PHE A 222 11.57 3.24 -9.34
CA PHE A 222 11.95 2.25 -10.35
C PHE A 222 11.40 2.61 -11.73
N LYS A 223 12.18 2.29 -12.76
CA LYS A 223 11.85 2.49 -14.17
C LYS A 223 11.01 1.32 -14.70
N GLY A 224 10.02 1.60 -15.53
CA GLY A 224 9.39 0.59 -16.38
C GLY A 224 10.11 0.38 -17.71
N THR A 225 9.47 -0.35 -18.61
CA THR A 225 9.89 -0.52 -20.01
C THR A 225 9.91 0.82 -20.76
N SER A 226 10.71 0.91 -21.84
CA SER A 226 11.18 2.21 -22.39
C SER A 226 10.69 2.56 -23.79
N SER A 227 9.84 1.74 -24.42
CA SER A 227 9.54 1.81 -25.85
C SER A 227 8.06 2.17 -26.12
N GLY A 228 7.80 2.94 -27.17
CA GLY A 228 6.42 3.30 -27.55
C GLY A 228 5.53 2.13 -28.00
N GLY A 229 6.02 0.88 -27.97
CA GLY A 229 5.27 -0.35 -28.23
C GLY A 229 4.98 -1.20 -26.97
N ASP A 230 5.32 -0.69 -25.78
CA ASP A 230 5.50 -1.47 -24.54
C ASP A 230 4.29 -2.23 -23.99
N VAL A 231 3.06 -1.89 -24.37
CA VAL A 231 1.86 -2.58 -23.82
C VAL A 231 1.95 -4.11 -24.02
N MET A 232 2.64 -4.60 -25.06
CA MET A 232 2.89 -6.03 -25.23
C MET A 232 4.06 -6.56 -24.37
N GLN A 233 5.11 -5.79 -24.14
CA GLN A 233 6.22 -6.21 -23.26
C GLN A 233 5.83 -6.20 -21.78
N ASP A 234 5.01 -5.22 -21.36
CA ASP A 234 4.41 -5.20 -20.02
C ASP A 234 3.42 -6.37 -19.83
N VAL A 235 2.75 -6.81 -20.89
CA VAL A 235 1.91 -8.03 -20.89
C VAL A 235 2.77 -9.32 -20.91
N GLU A 236 3.90 -9.35 -21.62
CA GLU A 236 4.86 -10.47 -21.58
C GLU A 236 5.52 -10.60 -20.21
N LEU A 237 5.81 -9.49 -19.53
CA LEU A 237 6.38 -9.49 -18.18
C LEU A 237 5.31 -9.74 -17.10
N MET A 238 4.05 -9.39 -17.35
CA MET A 238 2.90 -9.93 -16.61
C MET A 238 2.80 -11.45 -16.75
N LEU A 239 3.08 -12.03 -17.92
CA LEU A 239 3.17 -13.49 -18.08
C LEU A 239 4.36 -14.06 -17.28
N ALA A 240 5.52 -13.38 -17.27
CA ALA A 240 6.69 -13.77 -16.48
C ALA A 240 6.44 -13.74 -14.96
N ASN A 241 5.69 -12.74 -14.49
CA ASN A 241 5.21 -12.62 -13.10
C ASN A 241 4.29 -13.80 -12.73
N ILE A 242 3.38 -14.20 -13.63
CA ILE A 242 2.53 -15.40 -13.46
C ILE A 242 3.37 -16.70 -13.39
N SER A 243 4.55 -16.74 -14.02
CA SER A 243 5.45 -17.91 -13.99
C SER A 243 6.55 -17.88 -12.92
N GLU A 244 6.61 -16.86 -12.05
CA GLU A 244 7.68 -16.65 -11.04
C GLU A 244 9.12 -16.68 -11.63
N THR A 245 9.31 -16.27 -12.88
CA THR A 245 10.63 -16.37 -13.58
C THR A 245 11.53 -15.14 -13.43
N ASP A 246 11.16 -14.18 -12.58
CA ASP A 246 11.82 -12.88 -12.40
C ASP A 246 12.61 -12.77 -11.07
N GLU A 247 13.14 -13.87 -10.54
CA GLU A 247 13.80 -13.87 -9.22
C GLU A 247 15.03 -12.95 -9.16
N ASP A 248 15.88 -12.94 -10.18
CA ASP A 248 17.05 -12.04 -10.26
C ASP A 248 16.63 -10.55 -10.24
N TRP A 249 15.53 -10.21 -10.93
CA TRP A 249 14.96 -8.86 -10.93
C TRP A 249 14.44 -8.46 -9.54
N GLN A 250 13.78 -9.37 -8.84
CA GLN A 250 13.35 -9.13 -7.46
C GLN A 250 14.55 -8.96 -6.52
N ALA A 251 15.61 -9.75 -6.70
CA ALA A 251 16.82 -9.70 -5.87
C ALA A 251 17.55 -8.36 -6.05
N GLU A 252 17.84 -7.96 -7.29
CA GLU A 252 18.50 -6.69 -7.61
C GLU A 252 17.71 -5.47 -7.09
N ALA A 253 16.39 -5.46 -7.25
CA ALA A 253 15.54 -4.39 -6.74
C ALA A 253 15.53 -4.33 -5.21
N TYR A 254 15.50 -5.49 -4.54
CA TYR A 254 15.57 -5.59 -3.09
C TYR A 254 16.93 -5.12 -2.55
N GLU A 255 18.04 -5.56 -3.16
CA GLU A 255 19.39 -5.15 -2.80
C GLU A 255 19.58 -3.65 -2.93
N PHE A 256 19.11 -3.04 -4.03
CA PHE A 256 19.17 -1.59 -4.20
C PHE A 256 18.45 -0.86 -3.06
N ILE A 257 17.23 -1.28 -2.68
CA ILE A 257 16.51 -0.67 -1.55
C ILE A 257 17.26 -0.88 -0.23
N GLN A 258 17.82 -2.06 0.04
CA GLN A 258 18.58 -2.30 1.26
C GLN A 258 19.83 -1.40 1.35
N GLN A 259 20.52 -1.15 0.22
CA GLN A 259 21.64 -0.21 0.17
C GLN A 259 21.22 1.24 0.51
N ILE A 260 20.02 1.67 0.12
CA ILE A 260 19.47 2.97 0.51
C ILE A 260 19.04 2.98 1.98
N LEU A 261 18.28 1.97 2.44
CA LEU A 261 17.78 1.89 3.82
C LEU A 261 18.90 1.74 4.85
N ALA A 262 20.05 1.16 4.49
CA ALA A 262 21.24 1.14 5.34
C ALA A 262 21.83 2.54 5.62
N GLN A 263 21.66 3.48 4.68
CA GLN A 263 22.14 4.87 4.80
C GLN A 263 21.02 5.83 5.28
N TYR A 264 19.78 5.54 4.90
CA TYR A 264 18.58 6.32 5.18
C TYR A 264 17.49 5.40 5.76
N PRO A 265 17.61 4.98 7.03
CA PRO A 265 16.66 4.02 7.59
C PRO A 265 15.26 4.61 7.71
N ALA A 266 14.24 3.87 7.24
CA ALA A 266 12.86 4.31 7.27
C ALA A 266 12.35 4.49 8.71
N ASN A 267 11.61 5.57 8.94
CA ASN A 267 10.88 5.82 10.18
C ASN A 267 9.53 5.07 10.20
N THR A 268 8.85 5.10 11.35
CA THR A 268 7.54 4.42 11.51
C THR A 268 6.42 5.00 10.65
N ALA A 269 6.47 6.28 10.27
CA ALA A 269 5.47 6.90 9.38
C ALA A 269 5.61 6.47 7.91
N SER A 270 6.76 5.86 7.57
CA SER A 270 7.07 5.31 6.26
C SER A 270 6.94 3.79 6.17
N LEU A 271 6.47 3.13 7.23
CA LEU A 271 6.32 1.68 7.30
C LEU A 271 4.88 1.30 7.64
N THR A 272 4.36 0.26 7.01
CA THR A 272 3.03 -0.25 7.38
C THR A 272 3.03 -0.94 8.73
N ARG A 273 1.86 -0.94 9.38
CA ARG A 273 1.62 -1.56 10.68
C ARG A 273 2.15 -3.00 10.72
N GLY A 274 2.97 -3.29 11.74
CA GLY A 274 3.52 -4.63 11.99
C GLY A 274 4.87 -4.91 11.35
N TYR A 275 5.47 -3.95 10.62
CA TYR A 275 6.85 -4.01 10.16
C TYR A 275 7.77 -3.28 11.17
N LYS A 276 8.95 -3.85 11.44
CA LYS A 276 9.90 -3.26 12.40
C LYS A 276 10.57 -2.01 11.81
N ALA A 277 10.38 -0.87 12.45
CA ALA A 277 11.17 0.33 12.20
C ALA A 277 12.63 0.16 12.66
N SER A 278 13.54 0.89 12.03
CA SER A 278 14.96 0.89 12.42
C SER A 278 15.16 1.53 13.80
N SER A 279 16.07 0.96 14.60
CA SER A 279 16.51 1.51 15.88
C SER A 279 17.62 2.56 15.76
N ALA A 280 17.98 2.98 14.54
CA ALA A 280 18.98 4.00 14.29
C ALA A 280 18.61 5.35 14.90
N THR A 281 19.60 6.07 15.43
CA THR A 281 19.43 7.40 16.07
C THR A 281 18.81 8.45 15.15
N LYS A 282 18.96 8.29 13.83
CA LYS A 282 18.31 9.12 12.81
C LYS A 282 17.63 8.21 11.79
N THR A 283 16.35 8.48 11.57
CA THR A 283 15.50 7.82 10.58
C THR A 283 14.88 8.89 9.67
N TYR A 284 14.30 8.46 8.55
CA TYR A 284 13.83 9.33 7.47
C TYR A 284 12.44 8.92 7.00
N ASN A 285 11.70 9.87 6.41
CA ASN A 285 10.59 9.51 5.55
C ASN A 285 11.16 8.87 4.28
N VAL A 286 10.76 7.64 3.99
CA VAL A 286 11.12 6.87 2.79
C VAL A 286 9.84 6.39 2.11
N VAL A 287 9.83 6.37 0.78
CA VAL A 287 8.69 5.93 -0.04
C VAL A 287 9.21 5.24 -1.29
N LEU A 288 8.52 4.16 -1.70
CA LEU A 288 8.78 3.50 -2.97
C LEU A 288 7.79 3.97 -4.03
N THR A 289 8.27 4.16 -5.26
CA THR A 289 7.44 4.56 -6.39
C THR A 289 7.96 3.97 -7.70
N GLY A 290 7.16 4.09 -8.75
CA GLY A 290 7.47 3.60 -10.08
C GLY A 290 6.25 3.71 -10.99
N HIS A 291 6.50 3.47 -12.28
CA HIS A 291 5.49 3.45 -13.33
C HIS A 291 5.61 2.21 -14.21
N SER A 292 4.48 1.67 -14.66
CA SER A 292 4.38 0.40 -15.40
C SER A 292 5.14 -0.75 -14.70
N LEU A 293 6.04 -1.47 -15.37
CA LEU A 293 6.90 -2.48 -14.73
C LEU A 293 7.72 -1.95 -13.53
N GLY A 294 8.06 -0.66 -13.52
CA GLY A 294 8.70 0.00 -12.37
C GLY A 294 7.75 0.10 -11.17
N ALA A 295 6.45 0.28 -11.40
CA ALA A 295 5.43 0.24 -10.35
C ALA A 295 5.35 -1.17 -9.73
N TYR A 296 5.31 -2.21 -10.56
CA TYR A 296 5.36 -3.61 -10.12
C TYR A 296 6.60 -3.91 -9.26
N THR A 297 7.76 -3.44 -9.71
CA THR A 297 9.04 -3.58 -8.99
C THR A 297 9.00 -2.91 -7.61
N ALA A 298 8.44 -1.71 -7.54
CA ALA A 298 8.23 -0.99 -6.28
C ALA A 298 7.20 -1.68 -5.36
N ILE A 299 6.17 -2.32 -5.91
CA ILE A 299 5.20 -3.11 -5.14
C ILE A 299 5.86 -4.35 -4.51
N ASP A 300 6.59 -5.15 -5.30
CA ASP A 300 7.23 -6.37 -4.79
C ASP A 300 8.20 -6.07 -3.64
N ALA A 301 9.09 -5.09 -3.85
CA ALA A 301 10.02 -4.69 -2.81
C ALA A 301 9.35 -3.93 -1.65
N GLY A 302 8.23 -3.25 -1.90
CA GLY A 302 7.39 -2.65 -0.87
C GLY A 302 6.77 -3.69 0.05
N VAL A 303 6.26 -4.79 -0.48
CA VAL A 303 5.73 -5.92 0.32
C VAL A 303 6.84 -6.58 1.14
N ARG A 304 8.06 -6.69 0.60
CA ARG A 304 9.22 -7.23 1.32
C ARG A 304 9.68 -6.35 2.49
N THR A 305 9.64 -5.03 2.31
CA THR A 305 10.24 -4.06 3.26
C THR A 305 9.22 -3.36 4.16
N GLY A 306 7.94 -3.39 3.82
CA GLY A 306 6.87 -2.66 4.50
C GLY A 306 6.82 -1.17 4.18
N VAL A 307 7.77 -0.66 3.38
CA VAL A 307 7.84 0.76 3.02
C VAL A 307 6.57 1.15 2.27
N LEU A 308 6.02 2.32 2.61
CA LEU A 308 4.85 2.84 1.93
C LEU A 308 5.17 3.04 0.45
N THR A 309 4.30 2.49 -0.39
CA THR A 309 4.51 2.40 -1.83
C THR A 309 3.37 3.13 -2.54
N ARG A 310 3.72 4.07 -3.43
CA ARG A 310 2.78 4.90 -4.18
C ARG A 310 3.18 4.87 -5.63
N VAL A 311 2.41 4.19 -6.46
CA VAL A 311 2.83 3.83 -7.81
C VAL A 311 1.78 4.17 -8.86
N PHE A 312 2.18 4.19 -10.12
CA PHE A 312 1.35 4.65 -11.23
C PHE A 312 1.23 3.55 -12.27
N SER A 313 0.00 3.19 -12.64
CA SER A 313 -0.27 2.29 -13.76
C SER A 313 0.45 0.94 -13.68
N SER A 314 0.54 0.35 -12.47
CA SER A 314 1.14 -0.98 -12.33
C SER A 314 0.33 -2.04 -13.07
N PRO A 315 0.96 -3.02 -13.74
CA PRO A 315 0.30 -4.29 -13.99
C PRO A 315 -0.03 -4.99 -12.66
N ALA A 316 -1.01 -5.88 -12.71
CA ALA A 316 -1.50 -6.69 -11.60
C ALA A 316 -0.40 -7.51 -10.91
N THR A 317 -0.27 -7.33 -9.59
CA THR A 317 0.80 -7.93 -8.80
C THR A 317 0.35 -9.23 -8.11
N ARG A 318 0.65 -10.36 -8.75
CA ARG A 318 0.32 -11.73 -8.31
C ARG A 318 1.39 -12.35 -7.38
N ILE A 319 1.87 -11.60 -6.38
CA ILE A 319 3.05 -12.01 -5.57
C ILE A 319 2.79 -13.28 -4.71
N ILE A 320 1.53 -13.67 -4.48
CA ILE A 320 1.15 -14.74 -3.52
C ILE A 320 0.45 -15.94 -4.21
N GLU A 321 0.75 -16.27 -5.47
CA GLU A 321 0.01 -17.35 -6.17
C GLU A 321 0.49 -18.79 -5.91
N LYS A 322 1.71 -19.02 -5.40
CA LYS A 322 2.15 -20.38 -5.03
C LYS A 322 1.42 -20.98 -3.82
N TYR A 323 0.74 -20.15 -3.04
CA TYR A 323 -0.28 -20.61 -2.10
C TYR A 323 -1.54 -20.99 -2.86
N ILE A 324 -1.57 -22.23 -3.34
CA ILE A 324 -2.72 -22.85 -4.02
C ILE A 324 -4.02 -22.52 -3.27
N HIS A 325 -5.09 -22.33 -4.05
CA HIS A 325 -6.45 -21.94 -3.67
C HIS A 325 -6.70 -20.42 -3.70
N ALA A 326 -7.54 -20.03 -4.66
CA ALA A 326 -8.05 -18.69 -4.98
C ALA A 326 -8.54 -17.85 -3.77
N PHE A 327 -8.86 -16.57 -4.01
CA PHE A 327 -9.97 -15.79 -3.44
C PHE A 327 -9.65 -14.28 -3.35
N ALA A 328 -10.62 -13.45 -3.69
CA ALA A 328 -10.52 -11.99 -3.83
C ALA A 328 -10.34 -11.18 -2.52
N ASN A 329 -10.49 -11.82 -1.34
CA ASN A 329 -10.38 -11.17 -0.02
C ASN A 329 -9.33 -11.88 0.86
N LYS A 330 -8.06 -11.80 0.48
CA LYS A 330 -6.89 -12.31 1.23
C LYS A 330 -5.74 -11.31 1.13
N MET A 331 -4.96 -11.17 2.21
CA MET A 331 -3.70 -10.40 2.34
C MET A 331 -3.54 -9.26 1.31
N ARG A 332 -4.24 -8.14 1.56
CA ARG A 332 -4.10 -6.93 0.75
C ARG A 332 -2.79 -6.21 1.09
N TYR A 333 -2.16 -5.57 0.11
CA TYR A 333 -0.93 -4.80 0.31
C TYR A 333 -1.27 -3.42 0.90
N ASN A 334 -1.52 -3.40 2.21
CA ASN A 334 -1.96 -2.21 2.94
C ASN A 334 -0.91 -1.07 3.02
N ASN A 335 0.35 -1.35 2.65
CA ASN A 335 1.38 -0.34 2.41
C ASN A 335 1.32 0.29 1.01
N VAL A 336 0.64 -0.34 0.05
CA VAL A 336 0.63 0.02 -1.38
C VAL A 336 -0.66 0.75 -1.77
N ILE A 337 -0.52 1.82 -2.55
CA ILE A 337 -1.62 2.42 -3.33
C ILE A 337 -1.16 2.57 -4.79
N ASN A 338 -1.88 1.93 -5.72
CA ASN A 338 -1.67 2.02 -7.16
C ASN A 338 -2.67 3.00 -7.77
N MET A 339 -2.16 3.98 -8.52
CA MET A 339 -2.93 5.07 -9.11
C MET A 339 -2.99 4.87 -10.62
N VAL A 340 -4.21 4.73 -11.14
CA VAL A 340 -4.44 4.21 -12.49
C VAL A 340 -5.41 5.13 -13.21
N ARG A 341 -5.22 5.38 -14.51
CA ARG A 341 -6.28 5.99 -15.33
C ARG A 341 -7.20 4.90 -15.88
N GLU A 342 -8.51 5.17 -15.89
CA GLU A 342 -9.49 4.28 -16.52
C GLU A 342 -9.05 3.90 -17.93
N LYS A 343 -9.28 2.63 -18.31
CA LYS A 343 -8.94 2.07 -19.62
C LYS A 343 -7.43 2.05 -19.95
N ASP A 344 -6.56 2.24 -18.97
CA ASP A 344 -5.16 1.82 -19.06
C ASP A 344 -5.10 0.32 -19.41
N PRO A 345 -4.58 -0.07 -20.59
CA PRO A 345 -4.56 -1.46 -21.02
C PRO A 345 -3.64 -2.33 -20.15
N VAL A 346 -2.54 -1.79 -19.60
CA VAL A 346 -1.60 -2.56 -18.78
C VAL A 346 -2.24 -2.93 -17.45
N ALA A 347 -2.84 -1.96 -16.74
CA ALA A 347 -3.54 -2.23 -15.49
C ALA A 347 -4.80 -3.09 -15.72
N THR A 348 -5.63 -2.78 -16.72
CA THR A 348 -6.93 -3.48 -16.89
C THR A 348 -6.83 -4.90 -17.45
N MET A 349 -5.82 -5.22 -18.28
CA MET A 349 -5.69 -6.55 -18.88
C MET A 349 -4.82 -7.51 -18.05
N SER A 350 -4.06 -7.02 -17.06
CA SER A 350 -3.07 -7.83 -16.37
C SER A 350 -3.61 -8.78 -15.29
N GLY A 351 -4.89 -8.61 -14.91
CA GLY A 351 -5.62 -9.55 -14.08
C GLY A 351 -5.94 -9.00 -12.70
N ARG A 352 -5.34 -9.59 -11.65
CA ARG A 352 -5.76 -9.34 -10.26
C ARG A 352 -4.76 -8.48 -9.49
N HIS A 353 -5.24 -7.32 -9.08
CA HIS A 353 -4.60 -6.47 -8.08
C HIS A 353 -4.87 -6.98 -6.65
N ASN A 354 -3.89 -6.79 -5.76
CA ASN A 354 -3.99 -7.10 -4.32
C ASN A 354 -3.68 -5.88 -3.45
N GLU A 355 -3.20 -4.80 -4.06
CA GLU A 355 -3.00 -3.49 -3.48
C GLU A 355 -4.28 -2.64 -3.44
N ASN A 356 -4.23 -1.53 -2.70
CA ASN A 356 -5.28 -0.51 -2.79
C ASN A 356 -5.19 0.24 -4.12
N MET A 357 -6.31 0.69 -4.66
CA MET A 357 -6.37 1.34 -5.98
C MET A 357 -7.14 2.66 -5.95
N ILE A 358 -6.63 3.64 -6.71
CA ILE A 358 -7.31 4.91 -6.99
C ILE A 358 -7.37 5.05 -8.51
N TYR A 359 -8.58 5.06 -9.05
CA TYR A 359 -8.83 5.28 -10.47
C TYR A 359 -9.12 6.74 -10.75
N PHE A 360 -8.61 7.23 -11.88
CA PHE A 360 -8.84 8.57 -12.40
C PHE A 360 -9.37 8.50 -13.84
N PRO A 361 -10.04 9.55 -14.36
CA PRO A 361 -10.51 9.59 -15.73
C PRO A 361 -9.44 9.26 -16.77
N LYS A 362 -9.86 8.45 -17.75
CA LYS A 362 -9.06 8.04 -18.91
C LYS A 362 -8.42 9.22 -19.64
N ALA A 363 -7.41 8.94 -20.48
CA ALA A 363 -6.90 9.95 -21.40
C ALA A 363 -7.96 10.43 -22.39
N ALA A 364 -7.85 11.70 -22.78
CA ALA A 364 -8.63 12.28 -23.87
C ALA A 364 -8.12 11.74 -25.21
N GLY A 365 -9.01 11.17 -26.01
CA GLY A 365 -8.66 10.55 -27.29
C GLY A 365 -9.38 9.22 -27.54
N LEU A 366 -8.97 8.56 -28.62
CA LEU A 366 -9.47 7.25 -29.04
C LEU A 366 -8.50 6.10 -28.70
N ASN A 367 -7.21 6.38 -28.51
CA ASN A 367 -6.21 5.37 -28.18
C ASN A 367 -6.24 5.06 -26.67
N PRO A 368 -6.59 3.83 -26.23
CA PRO A 368 -6.62 3.50 -24.80
C PRO A 368 -5.24 3.56 -24.15
N ALA A 369 -4.16 3.26 -24.91
CA ALA A 369 -2.78 3.31 -24.41
C ALA A 369 -2.35 4.71 -23.93
N ASP A 370 -3.00 5.78 -24.38
CA ASP A 370 -2.74 7.14 -23.89
C ASP A 370 -3.03 7.28 -22.39
N SER A 371 -3.90 6.41 -21.84
CA SER A 371 -4.24 6.37 -20.42
C SER A 371 -3.13 5.74 -19.57
N HIS A 372 -2.23 4.97 -20.17
CA HIS A 372 -1.10 4.37 -19.48
C HIS A 372 0.00 5.40 -19.17
N TYR A 373 0.29 6.30 -20.10
CA TYR A 373 1.48 7.16 -20.00
C TYR A 373 1.44 8.14 -18.81
N LEU A 374 2.51 8.11 -18.02
CA LEU A 374 2.70 9.00 -16.86
C LEU A 374 2.73 10.50 -17.19
N THR A 375 3.30 10.92 -18.32
CA THR A 375 3.41 12.36 -18.66
C THR A 375 2.03 13.02 -18.85
N PRO A 376 1.10 12.44 -19.65
CA PRO A 376 -0.30 12.85 -19.63
C PRO A 376 -0.94 12.81 -18.23
N PHE A 377 -0.71 11.75 -17.44
CA PHE A 377 -1.31 11.65 -16.10
C PHE A 377 -0.84 12.78 -15.15
N ILE A 378 0.45 13.15 -15.18
CA ILE A 378 0.99 14.29 -14.46
C ILE A 378 0.32 15.60 -14.90
N ASN A 379 0.24 15.84 -16.21
CA ASN A 379 -0.25 17.10 -16.78
C ASN A 379 -1.77 17.28 -16.64
N ASP A 380 -2.55 16.25 -16.95
CA ASP A 380 -4.01 16.31 -17.03
C ASP A 380 -4.69 16.28 -15.66
N ILE A 381 -4.02 15.70 -14.65
CA ILE A 381 -4.65 15.28 -13.39
C ILE A 381 -3.82 15.73 -12.17
N LEU A 382 -2.62 15.17 -11.97
CA LEU A 382 -1.91 15.31 -10.70
C LEU A 382 -1.44 16.76 -10.45
N MET A 383 -0.91 17.44 -11.47
CA MET A 383 -0.46 18.82 -11.36
C MET A 383 -1.61 19.83 -11.20
N PRO A 384 -2.74 19.74 -11.95
CA PRO A 384 -3.95 20.52 -11.65
C PRO A 384 -4.43 20.35 -10.20
N LEU A 385 -4.55 19.11 -9.70
CA LEU A 385 -5.02 18.82 -8.34
C LEU A 385 -4.06 19.33 -7.26
N ALA A 386 -2.74 19.11 -7.41
CA ALA A 386 -1.72 19.61 -6.47
C ALA A 386 -1.62 21.15 -6.44
N ASN A 387 -1.99 21.82 -7.53
CA ASN A 387 -2.08 23.27 -7.62
C ASN A 387 -3.45 23.83 -7.20
N GLY A 388 -4.38 22.99 -6.73
CA GLY A 388 -5.71 23.41 -6.28
C GLY A 388 -6.61 23.96 -7.39
N GLN A 389 -6.36 23.58 -8.64
CA GLN A 389 -7.17 24.01 -9.77
C GLN A 389 -8.54 23.32 -9.74
N ALA A 390 -9.61 24.07 -10.02
CA ALA A 390 -10.94 23.51 -10.18
C ALA A 390 -10.96 22.63 -11.44
N THR A 391 -10.97 21.31 -11.25
CA THR A 391 -10.96 20.31 -12.33
C THR A 391 -12.01 19.23 -12.08
N THR A 392 -12.59 18.71 -13.16
CA THR A 392 -13.43 17.51 -13.16
C THR A 392 -12.62 16.22 -13.15
N ASN A 393 -11.30 16.29 -13.35
CA ASN A 393 -10.41 15.13 -13.36
C ASN A 393 -10.02 14.70 -11.94
N LYS A 394 -10.99 14.51 -11.05
CA LYS A 394 -10.77 13.91 -9.72
C LYS A 394 -10.70 12.38 -9.83
N ALA A 395 -10.43 11.68 -8.72
CA ALA A 395 -10.57 10.22 -8.68
C ALA A 395 -12.02 9.82 -9.00
N SER A 396 -12.21 8.81 -9.85
CA SER A 396 -13.52 8.32 -10.32
C SER A 396 -13.96 7.04 -9.60
N HIS A 397 -13.02 6.19 -9.19
CA HIS A 397 -13.27 5.04 -8.31
C HIS A 397 -12.16 4.93 -7.27
N VAL A 398 -12.49 4.49 -6.05
CA VAL A 398 -11.51 4.28 -4.98
C VAL A 398 -11.79 2.95 -4.28
N TYR A 399 -10.72 2.18 -4.08
CA TYR A 399 -10.70 0.89 -3.42
C TYR A 399 -9.56 0.88 -2.40
N ILE A 400 -9.83 1.38 -1.18
CA ILE A 400 -8.85 1.48 -0.09
C ILE A 400 -9.42 0.87 1.19
N THR A 401 -8.65 0.01 1.85
CA THR A 401 -9.04 -0.65 3.11
C THR A 401 -8.83 0.20 4.37
N PRO A 402 -9.56 -0.11 5.46
CA PRO A 402 -9.40 0.56 6.76
C PRO A 402 -8.04 0.31 7.42
N ASP A 403 -7.29 -0.72 7.01
CA ASP A 403 -5.92 -0.97 7.48
C ASP A 403 -4.83 -0.39 6.56
N ALA A 404 -5.20 0.33 5.49
CA ALA A 404 -4.24 1.05 4.66
C ALA A 404 -3.47 2.08 5.52
N THR A 405 -2.14 1.99 5.53
CA THR A 405 -1.35 2.83 6.44
C THR A 405 -1.29 4.27 5.94
N VAL A 406 -1.76 5.18 6.81
CA VAL A 406 -1.66 6.64 6.69
C VAL A 406 -0.19 7.05 6.58
N GLY A 407 0.10 7.95 5.64
CA GLY A 407 1.45 8.33 5.24
C GLY A 407 1.60 8.33 3.72
N ALA A 408 2.74 8.85 3.24
CA ALA A 408 3.06 8.98 1.81
C ALA A 408 1.86 9.50 0.97
N GLY A 409 1.28 10.61 1.39
CA GLY A 409 0.16 11.27 0.71
C GLY A 409 -1.25 10.82 1.09
N LEU A 410 -1.47 9.67 1.75
CA LEU A 410 -2.76 9.37 2.40
C LEU A 410 -2.76 10.02 3.79
N THR A 411 -3.71 10.89 4.10
CA THR A 411 -3.68 11.69 5.35
C THR A 411 -4.59 11.19 6.47
N GLU A 412 -5.56 10.32 6.18
CA GLU A 412 -6.52 9.78 7.15
C GLU A 412 -6.84 8.31 6.85
N LEU A 413 -7.37 7.58 7.85
CA LEU A 413 -7.90 6.23 7.64
C LEU A 413 -9.18 6.31 6.79
N VAL A 414 -9.35 5.37 5.86
CA VAL A 414 -10.49 5.35 4.92
C VAL A 414 -11.00 3.94 4.71
N ASN A 415 -12.27 3.80 4.33
CA ASN A 415 -12.81 2.53 3.84
C ASN A 415 -13.74 2.77 2.66
N ILE A 416 -13.16 3.08 1.50
CA ILE A 416 -13.89 3.52 0.30
C ILE A 416 -13.80 2.40 -0.75
N TRP A 417 -14.95 2.01 -1.29
CA TRP A 417 -15.15 0.86 -2.21
C TRP A 417 -16.12 1.18 -3.35
N ASP A 418 -16.09 2.40 -3.87
CA ASP A 418 -17.13 2.90 -4.77
C ASP A 418 -16.62 3.95 -5.77
N HIS A 419 -17.51 4.35 -6.68
CA HIS A 419 -17.44 5.55 -7.47
C HIS A 419 -17.41 6.81 -6.59
N ILE A 420 -16.56 7.77 -6.94
CA ILE A 420 -16.62 9.13 -6.39
C ILE A 420 -17.20 10.04 -7.47
N ASN A 421 -18.26 10.78 -7.12
CA ASN A 421 -19.00 11.70 -8.01
C ASN A 421 -18.36 13.09 -8.08
#